data_AF-A0A022GCD1-F1
#
_entry.id   AF-A0A022GCD1-F1
#
_cell.length_a   1.000
_cell.length_b   1.000
_cell.length_c   1.000
_cell.angle_alpha   90.00
_cell.angle_beta   90.00
_cell.angle_gamma   90.00
#
_symmetry.space_group_name_H-M   'P 1'
#
loop_
_entity.id
_entity.type
_entity.pdbx_description
1 polymer ?
#
loop_
_entity_poly.entity_id
_entity_poly.type
_entity_poly.pdbx_seq_one_letter_code
_entity_poly.pdbx_strand_id
1 'polypeptide(L)'
;MKHDARNPFVAAIRQLLAESVLMLPALAFAAGPGAAFQPTQVSATPDRNAGLQAFAQIERVLLHARCLNCHVPDGPLQGDAKRVHFPPVQRGADGKGVPPLQCATCHATQNSPLAHAPPGLDTDGQPGWHMPPAKMKMSWLGLSGPALCKVFRDTRTNGGRSLAMLEEHMATDHLVAWGWQPGPGRELPPLDKPAFDEQVRHWIRNGAPCDTREPLRTSAGPTRAGADEAFLKNLRAIAGSGALTQTKGTSNGSQP
;
A
#
# COMPACT_ATOMS: atom_id res chain seq x y z
N MET A 1 -46.98 -48.76 -32.40
CA MET A 1 -46.36 -49.23 -33.66
C MET A 1 -45.82 -48.02 -34.40
N LYS A 2 -44.59 -48.17 -34.90
CA LYS A 2 -43.74 -47.21 -35.62
C LYS A 2 -44.48 -46.14 -36.42
N HIS A 3 -44.16 -44.87 -36.25
CA HIS A 3 -44.26 -43.87 -37.31
C HIS A 3 -42.97 -43.04 -37.30
N ASP A 4 -42.14 -43.32 -38.29
CA ASP A 4 -41.01 -42.49 -38.67
C ASP A 4 -41.04 -42.48 -40.22
N ALA A 5 -41.32 -41.32 -40.79
CA ALA A 5 -41.19 -41.07 -42.22
C ALA A 5 -41.01 -39.56 -42.43
N ARG A 6 -39.85 -39.21 -43.00
CA ARG A 6 -39.38 -37.86 -43.26
C ARG A 6 -39.91 -37.31 -44.59
N ASN A 7 -39.98 -35.98 -44.63
CA ASN A 7 -39.71 -35.08 -45.78
C ASN A 7 -40.73 -35.04 -46.94
N PRO A 8 -40.71 -34.01 -47.83
CA PRO A 8 -39.86 -32.80 -47.89
C PRO A 8 -40.64 -31.52 -48.28
N PHE A 9 -39.95 -30.36 -48.25
CA PHE A 9 -40.12 -29.18 -49.11
C PHE A 9 -41.55 -28.73 -49.51
N VAL A 10 -41.96 -27.54 -49.05
CA VAL A 10 -42.40 -26.38 -49.88
C VAL A 10 -42.80 -25.22 -48.94
N ALA A 11 -42.11 -24.08 -49.08
CA ALA A 11 -42.53 -22.68 -48.92
C ALA A 11 -43.36 -22.27 -47.66
N ALA A 12 -43.14 -21.15 -46.98
CA ALA A 12 -42.71 -19.87 -47.48
C ALA A 12 -42.46 -18.88 -46.31
N ILE A 13 -41.52 -17.95 -46.51
CA ILE A 13 -41.59 -16.51 -46.14
C ILE A 13 -41.57 -16.22 -44.62
N ARG A 14 -40.39 -16.01 -44.03
CA ARG A 14 -39.70 -14.69 -43.89
C ARG A 14 -40.61 -13.56 -43.41
N GLN A 15 -40.59 -13.29 -42.11
CA GLN A 15 -40.65 -11.91 -41.59
C GLN A 15 -39.90 -11.83 -40.26
N LEU A 16 -38.87 -10.99 -40.27
CA LEU A 16 -38.01 -10.63 -39.16
C LEU A 16 -38.74 -9.66 -38.23
N LEU A 17 -38.71 -9.92 -36.93
CA LEU A 17 -38.75 -8.87 -35.92
C LEU A 17 -37.49 -9.05 -35.05
N ALA A 18 -36.48 -8.26 -35.38
CA ALA A 18 -35.32 -8.06 -34.53
C ALA A 18 -35.73 -7.12 -33.40
N GLU A 19 -35.84 -7.65 -32.19
CA GLU A 19 -35.95 -6.83 -30.99
C GLU A 19 -34.55 -6.28 -30.65
N SER A 20 -34.39 -4.99 -30.90
CA SER A 20 -33.19 -4.21 -30.59
C SER A 20 -33.07 -4.01 -29.08
N VAL A 21 -32.37 -4.90 -28.39
CA VAL A 21 -31.86 -4.64 -27.04
C VAL A 21 -30.65 -3.71 -27.16
N LEU A 22 -30.86 -2.41 -26.91
CA LEU A 22 -29.79 -1.44 -26.70
C LEU A 22 -29.05 -1.78 -25.40
N MET A 23 -28.02 -2.62 -25.48
CA MET A 23 -26.99 -2.68 -24.45
C MET A 23 -26.19 -1.37 -24.50
N LEU A 24 -26.38 -0.48 -23.54
CA LEU A 24 -25.41 0.58 -23.29
C LEU A 24 -24.10 -0.08 -22.85
N PRO A 25 -22.95 0.20 -23.51
CA PRO A 25 -21.68 -0.23 -23.00
C PRO A 25 -21.41 0.49 -21.68
N ALA A 26 -21.22 -0.27 -20.61
CA ALA A 26 -20.62 0.27 -19.40
C ALA A 26 -19.24 0.81 -19.77
N LEU A 27 -19.09 2.14 -19.76
CA LEU A 27 -17.81 2.81 -19.89
C LEU A 27 -16.95 2.40 -18.68
N ALA A 28 -16.15 1.34 -18.87
CA ALA A 28 -15.03 1.07 -18.00
C ALA A 28 -14.06 2.26 -18.15
N PHE A 29 -13.97 3.10 -17.12
CA PHE A 29 -12.89 4.07 -17.01
C PHE A 29 -11.57 3.30 -16.91
N ALA A 30 -10.92 3.10 -18.05
CA ALA A 30 -9.51 2.74 -18.08
C ALA A 30 -8.73 3.98 -17.61
N ALA A 31 -8.28 3.97 -16.35
CA ALA A 31 -7.32 4.95 -15.87
C ALA A 31 -6.04 4.82 -16.71
N GLY A 32 -5.72 5.85 -17.50
CA GLY A 32 -4.51 5.87 -18.31
C GLY A 32 -3.23 5.86 -17.45
N PRO A 33 -2.09 5.40 -17.99
CA PRO A 33 -0.80 5.51 -17.32
C PRO A 33 -0.47 7.00 -17.12
N GLY A 34 -0.57 7.47 -15.88
CA GLY A 34 -0.30 8.87 -15.51
C GLY A 34 -1.34 9.54 -14.62
N ALA A 35 -2.45 8.88 -14.29
CA ALA A 35 -3.38 9.42 -13.29
C ALA A 35 -2.73 9.44 -11.91
N ALA A 36 -2.53 10.64 -11.34
CA ALA A 36 -2.01 10.80 -9.99
C ALA A 36 -2.92 10.09 -8.96
N PHE A 37 -2.32 9.40 -7.99
CA PHE A 37 -3.04 8.76 -6.90
C PHE A 37 -4.00 9.74 -6.22
N GLN A 38 -5.27 9.35 -6.12
CA GLN A 38 -6.31 10.12 -5.44
C GLN A 38 -6.64 9.46 -4.10
N PRO A 39 -6.37 10.12 -2.96
CA PRO A 39 -6.63 9.54 -1.66
C PRO A 39 -8.13 9.50 -1.37
N THR A 40 -8.55 8.45 -0.66
CA THR A 40 -9.90 8.33 -0.13
C THR A 40 -10.18 9.45 0.85
N GLN A 41 -11.30 10.13 0.65
CA GLN A 41 -11.77 11.17 1.56
C GLN A 41 -12.53 10.56 2.73
N VAL A 42 -12.39 11.16 3.91
CA VAL A 42 -13.23 10.85 5.06
C VAL A 42 -14.65 11.36 4.77
N SER A 43 -15.65 10.52 5.04
CA SER A 43 -17.07 10.87 4.91
C SER A 43 -17.47 11.98 5.88
N ALA A 44 -18.42 12.83 5.49
CA ALA A 44 -19.07 13.77 6.41
C ALA A 44 -19.92 13.05 7.48
N THR A 45 -20.36 11.82 7.19
CA THR A 45 -21.15 10.97 8.09
C THR A 45 -20.47 9.59 8.23
N PRO A 46 -19.33 9.51 8.95
CA PRO A 46 -18.60 8.26 9.10
C PRO A 46 -19.33 7.28 10.03
N ASP A 47 -19.39 6.01 9.63
CA ASP A 47 -19.89 4.91 10.45
C ASP A 47 -18.73 4.21 11.16
N ARG A 48 -18.64 4.41 12.47
CA ARG A 48 -17.61 3.80 13.31
C ARG A 48 -17.62 2.27 13.23
N ASN A 49 -18.78 1.63 13.24
CA ASN A 49 -18.86 0.17 13.26
C ASN A 49 -18.38 -0.40 11.93
N ALA A 50 -18.78 0.22 10.81
CA ALA A 50 -18.27 -0.14 9.49
C ALA A 50 -16.74 0.02 9.41
N GLY A 51 -16.19 1.12 9.95
CA GLY A 51 -14.75 1.34 10.02
C GLY A 51 -14.01 0.29 10.87
N LEU A 52 -14.55 -0.09 12.03
CA LEU A 52 -13.95 -1.12 12.89
C LEU A 52 -13.99 -2.50 12.22
N GLN A 53 -15.08 -2.85 11.54
CA GLN A 53 -15.20 -4.09 10.78
C GLN A 53 -14.20 -4.12 9.62
N ALA A 54 -14.02 -3.00 8.92
CA ALA A 54 -13.03 -2.88 7.86
C ALA A 54 -11.61 -3.11 8.40
N PHE A 55 -11.26 -2.49 9.54
CA PHE A 55 -9.96 -2.72 10.16
C PHE A 55 -9.75 -4.19 10.56
N ALA A 56 -10.77 -4.87 11.08
CA ALA A 56 -10.66 -6.29 11.40
C ALA A 56 -10.29 -7.14 10.17
N GLN A 57 -10.75 -6.76 8.97
CA GLN A 57 -10.34 -7.41 7.71
C GLN A 57 -8.90 -7.08 7.32
N ILE A 58 -8.51 -5.80 7.44
CA ILE A 58 -7.13 -5.33 7.21
C ILE A 58 -6.16 -6.09 8.13
N GLU A 59 -6.49 -6.24 9.41
CA GLU A 59 -5.70 -6.94 10.41
C GLU A 59 -5.37 -8.38 9.99
N ARG A 60 -6.33 -9.12 9.42
CA ARG A 60 -6.08 -10.48 8.92
C ARG A 60 -4.96 -10.53 7.87
N VAL A 61 -4.87 -9.51 7.01
CA VAL A 61 -3.80 -9.37 6.02
C VAL A 61 -2.49 -8.94 6.68
N LEU A 62 -2.52 -7.94 7.57
CA LEU A 62 -1.33 -7.41 8.22
C LEU A 62 -0.62 -8.43 9.11
N LEU A 63 -1.37 -9.38 9.71
CA LEU A 63 -0.82 -10.48 10.50
C LEU A 63 -0.38 -11.68 9.65
N HIS A 64 -0.69 -11.69 8.35
CA HIS A 64 -0.26 -12.72 7.42
C HIS A 64 1.26 -12.64 7.19
N ALA A 65 1.89 -13.78 6.87
CA ALA A 65 3.35 -13.88 6.71
C ALA A 65 3.90 -13.00 5.58
N ARG A 66 3.07 -12.58 4.63
CA ARG A 66 3.46 -11.64 3.56
C ARG A 66 3.76 -10.23 4.08
N CYS A 67 3.11 -9.81 5.17
CA CYS A 67 3.36 -8.53 5.80
C CYS A 67 4.26 -8.69 7.03
N LEU A 68 3.89 -9.61 7.92
CA LEU A 68 4.52 -9.72 9.24
C LEU A 68 6.00 -10.11 9.17
N ASN A 69 6.44 -10.82 8.13
CA ASN A 69 7.85 -11.20 7.98
C ASN A 69 8.81 -9.99 7.87
N CYS A 70 8.32 -8.85 7.39
CA CYS A 70 9.08 -7.61 7.24
C CYS A 70 8.84 -6.65 8.44
N HIS A 71 7.69 -6.76 9.09
CA HIS A 71 7.21 -5.87 10.13
C HIS A 71 7.42 -6.43 11.54
N VAL A 72 8.69 -6.77 11.81
CA VAL A 72 9.20 -7.31 13.08
C VAL A 72 10.18 -6.35 13.76
N PRO A 73 10.58 -6.57 15.03
CA PRO A 73 11.52 -5.68 15.72
C PRO A 73 12.91 -5.70 15.07
N ASP A 74 13.43 -6.87 14.71
CA ASP A 74 14.84 -7.03 14.33
C ASP A 74 14.96 -7.54 12.89
N GLY A 75 15.68 -8.66 12.70
CA GLY A 75 15.86 -9.32 11.41
C GLY A 75 14.57 -9.99 10.90
N PRO A 76 14.47 -10.23 9.57
CA PRO A 76 13.25 -10.73 8.95
C PRO A 76 12.91 -12.15 9.39
N LEU A 77 11.62 -12.47 9.24
CA LEU A 77 11.14 -13.85 9.29
C LEU A 77 10.98 -14.40 7.86
N GLN A 78 10.94 -15.72 7.73
CA GLN A 78 10.93 -16.43 6.45
C GLN A 78 9.81 -17.46 6.40
N GLY A 79 9.18 -17.54 5.22
CA GLY A 79 8.10 -18.50 4.93
C GLY A 79 6.83 -18.22 5.74
N ASP A 80 5.87 -19.12 5.58
CA ASP A 80 4.52 -18.93 6.15
C ASP A 80 4.47 -19.32 7.65
N ALA A 81 5.38 -20.22 8.04
CA ALA A 81 5.68 -20.54 9.43
C ALA A 81 6.40 -19.41 10.21
N LYS A 82 6.76 -18.29 9.56
CA LYS A 82 7.39 -17.12 10.21
C LYS A 82 8.64 -17.50 11.03
N ARG A 83 9.45 -18.43 10.52
CA ARG A 83 10.72 -18.81 11.16
C ARG A 83 11.76 -17.70 10.99
N VAL A 84 12.79 -17.68 11.82
CA VAL A 84 13.95 -16.79 11.59
C VAL A 84 14.52 -17.04 10.19
N HIS A 85 14.84 -15.95 9.48
CA HIS A 85 15.45 -16.04 8.15
C HIS A 85 16.74 -16.87 8.17
N PHE A 86 16.95 -17.71 7.15
CA PHE A 86 18.17 -18.50 6.99
C PHE A 86 18.90 -18.15 5.68
N PRO A 87 20.21 -17.84 5.73
CA PRO A 87 20.99 -17.61 6.96
C PRO A 87 20.43 -16.41 7.75
N PRO A 88 20.67 -16.31 9.08
CA PRO A 88 20.25 -15.15 9.85
C PRO A 88 20.82 -13.86 9.26
N VAL A 89 19.95 -12.91 8.95
CA VAL A 89 20.32 -11.57 8.46
C VAL A 89 19.76 -10.50 9.38
N GLN A 90 20.39 -9.34 9.38
CA GLN A 90 19.93 -8.17 10.13
C GLN A 90 19.26 -7.17 9.19
N ARG A 91 18.36 -6.34 9.71
CA ARG A 91 17.62 -5.34 8.93
C ARG A 91 18.52 -4.33 8.19
N GLY A 92 19.59 -3.87 8.83
CA GLY A 92 20.40 -2.76 8.33
C GLY A 92 19.73 -1.39 8.54
N ALA A 93 20.48 -0.31 8.36
CA ALA A 93 20.01 1.05 8.63
C ALA A 93 18.83 1.47 7.72
N ASP A 94 18.91 1.09 6.45
CA ASP A 94 17.93 1.39 5.40
C ASP A 94 17.00 0.20 5.08
N GLY A 95 17.09 -0.89 5.85
CA GLY A 95 16.28 -2.09 5.62
C GLY A 95 16.83 -3.04 4.55
N LYS A 96 18.05 -2.83 4.04
CA LYS A 96 18.64 -3.62 2.93
C LYS A 96 19.72 -4.62 3.36
N GLY A 97 19.77 -4.95 4.64
CA GLY A 97 20.78 -5.84 5.19
C GLY A 97 22.03 -5.13 5.69
N VAL A 98 22.99 -5.90 6.19
CA VAL A 98 24.30 -5.42 6.65
C VAL A 98 25.40 -6.15 5.89
N PRO A 99 26.47 -5.48 5.44
CA PRO A 99 27.59 -6.18 4.79
C PRO A 99 28.18 -7.28 5.68
N PRO A 100 28.55 -8.46 5.12
CA PRO A 100 28.45 -8.87 3.72
C PRO A 100 27.10 -9.49 3.31
N LEU A 101 26.12 -9.56 4.21
CA LEU A 101 24.80 -10.18 4.01
C LEU A 101 23.73 -9.12 3.65
N GLN A 102 23.95 -8.39 2.57
CA GLN A 102 22.93 -7.49 2.03
C GLN A 102 21.84 -8.30 1.31
N CYS A 103 20.61 -7.79 1.30
CA CYS A 103 19.47 -8.52 0.72
C CYS A 103 19.72 -8.87 -0.76
N ALA A 104 20.27 -7.92 -1.52
CA ALA A 104 20.57 -8.08 -2.95
C ALA A 104 21.64 -9.14 -3.25
N THR A 105 22.36 -9.66 -2.25
CA THR A 105 23.31 -10.77 -2.42
C THR A 105 22.59 -12.07 -2.80
N CYS A 106 21.34 -12.27 -2.35
CA CYS A 106 20.56 -13.48 -2.63
C CYS A 106 19.20 -13.21 -3.27
N HIS A 107 18.59 -12.06 -3.01
CA HIS A 107 17.31 -11.67 -3.58
C HIS A 107 17.52 -11.00 -4.94
N ALA A 108 16.86 -11.52 -5.97
CA ALA A 108 16.95 -11.03 -7.34
C ALA A 108 15.83 -10.03 -7.68
N THR A 109 15.77 -9.61 -8.94
CA THR A 109 14.70 -8.74 -9.48
C THR A 109 13.39 -9.49 -9.72
N GLN A 110 13.42 -10.83 -9.77
CA GLN A 110 12.24 -11.65 -10.06
C GLN A 110 12.21 -12.89 -9.19
N ASN A 111 11.00 -13.40 -8.94
CA ASN A 111 10.85 -14.68 -8.24
C ASN A 111 11.48 -15.81 -9.05
N SER A 112 12.25 -16.67 -8.37
CA SER A 112 12.74 -17.92 -8.95
C SER A 112 11.58 -18.89 -9.23
N PRO A 113 11.68 -19.73 -10.28
CA PRO A 113 10.69 -20.79 -10.53
C PRO A 113 10.77 -21.93 -9.49
N LEU A 114 11.82 -21.97 -8.66
CA LEU A 114 11.95 -22.96 -7.61
C LEU A 114 11.14 -22.56 -6.37
N ALA A 115 10.36 -23.50 -5.85
CA ALA A 115 9.60 -23.30 -4.62
C ALA A 115 10.55 -22.91 -3.47
N HIS A 116 10.14 -21.90 -2.69
CA HIS A 116 10.84 -21.39 -1.51
C HIS A 116 12.24 -20.77 -1.73
N ALA A 117 12.71 -20.63 -2.97
CA ALA A 117 13.91 -19.83 -3.29
C ALA A 117 13.72 -18.36 -2.88
N PRO A 118 14.79 -17.57 -2.66
CA PRO A 118 14.66 -16.16 -2.24
C PRO A 118 13.67 -15.38 -3.11
N PRO A 119 12.73 -14.62 -2.50
CA PRO A 119 11.80 -13.80 -3.26
C PRO A 119 12.54 -12.73 -4.05
N GLY A 120 12.05 -12.41 -5.23
CA GLY A 120 12.61 -11.34 -6.06
C GLY A 120 11.59 -10.26 -6.35
N LEU A 121 12.09 -9.03 -6.43
CA LEU A 121 11.32 -7.83 -6.73
C LEU A 121 12.22 -6.87 -7.52
N ASP A 122 11.71 -6.34 -8.63
CA ASP A 122 12.39 -5.30 -9.40
C ASP A 122 12.00 -3.92 -8.88
N THR A 123 13.01 -3.10 -8.61
CA THR A 123 12.85 -1.67 -8.37
C THR A 123 13.84 -0.95 -9.26
N ASP A 124 13.33 -0.33 -10.33
CA ASP A 124 14.10 0.45 -11.29
C ASP A 124 15.26 -0.35 -11.93
N GLY A 125 15.00 -1.61 -12.30
CA GLY A 125 15.99 -2.49 -12.93
C GLY A 125 17.02 -3.08 -11.96
N GLN A 126 16.80 -2.97 -10.65
CA GLN A 126 17.69 -3.50 -9.60
C GLN A 126 16.91 -4.31 -8.56
N PRO A 127 17.58 -5.22 -7.82
CA PRO A 127 16.95 -5.93 -6.72
C PRO A 127 16.35 -4.97 -5.68
N GLY A 128 15.04 -5.08 -5.50
CA GLY A 128 14.22 -4.18 -4.70
C GLY A 128 13.86 -4.69 -3.32
N TRP A 129 14.28 -5.90 -2.93
CA TRP A 129 13.84 -6.49 -1.66
C TRP A 129 14.42 -5.74 -0.46
N HIS A 130 13.54 -5.19 0.39
CA HIS A 130 13.96 -4.49 1.60
C HIS A 130 12.89 -4.56 2.71
N MET A 131 13.29 -4.25 3.93
CA MET A 131 12.39 -4.06 5.07
C MET A 131 12.13 -2.55 5.30
N PRO A 132 11.18 -2.16 6.17
CA PRO A 132 11.17 -0.81 6.72
C PRO A 132 12.53 -0.46 7.37
N PRO A 133 12.99 0.79 7.28
CA PRO A 133 14.31 1.19 7.79
C PRO A 133 14.40 1.07 9.32
N ALA A 134 15.62 0.96 9.86
CA ALA A 134 15.82 0.75 11.30
C ALA A 134 15.27 1.87 12.18
N LYS A 135 15.25 3.12 11.69
CA LYS A 135 14.67 4.28 12.39
C LYS A 135 13.14 4.25 12.48
N MET A 136 12.49 3.42 11.66
CA MET A 136 11.04 3.25 11.63
C MET A 136 10.71 1.82 11.19
N LYS A 137 10.85 0.89 12.14
CA LYS A 137 10.69 -0.55 11.90
C LYS A 137 9.27 -0.93 11.50
N MET A 138 8.27 -0.09 11.85
CA MET A 138 6.86 -0.42 11.68
C MET A 138 6.55 -1.81 12.23
N SER A 139 7.09 -2.15 13.41
CA SER A 139 6.96 -3.50 13.95
C SER A 139 5.62 -3.66 14.63
N TRP A 140 4.88 -4.70 14.28
CA TRP A 140 3.62 -5.05 14.94
C TRP A 140 3.51 -6.53 15.30
N LEU A 141 4.65 -7.23 15.37
CA LEU A 141 4.72 -8.57 15.91
C LEU A 141 4.12 -8.63 17.32
N GLY A 142 3.16 -9.54 17.51
CA GLY A 142 2.46 -9.72 18.79
C GLY A 142 1.34 -8.71 19.07
N LEU A 143 1.09 -7.74 18.19
CA LEU A 143 -0.02 -6.81 18.32
C LEU A 143 -1.28 -7.35 17.62
N SER A 144 -2.44 -6.94 18.12
CA SER A 144 -3.75 -7.24 17.53
C SER A 144 -4.77 -6.15 17.86
N GLY A 145 -5.90 -6.15 17.15
CA GLY A 145 -7.05 -5.30 17.39
C GLY A 145 -6.69 -3.81 17.52
N PRO A 146 -7.17 -3.12 18.57
CA PRO A 146 -6.90 -1.69 18.76
C PRO A 146 -5.41 -1.34 18.85
N ALA A 147 -4.57 -2.23 19.40
CA ALA A 147 -3.14 -1.98 19.54
C ALA A 147 -2.45 -1.97 18.16
N LEU A 148 -2.78 -2.93 17.30
CA LEU A 148 -2.30 -2.96 15.91
C LEU A 148 -2.80 -1.75 15.12
N CYS A 149 -4.09 -1.42 15.22
CA CYS A 149 -4.66 -0.26 14.52
C CYS A 149 -3.94 1.04 14.87
N LYS A 150 -3.63 1.23 16.15
CA LYS A 150 -2.95 2.44 16.63
C LYS A 150 -1.53 2.59 16.06
N VAL A 151 -0.86 1.50 15.69
CA VAL A 151 0.44 1.57 14.99
C VAL A 151 0.32 2.38 13.70
N PHE A 152 -0.75 2.18 12.94
CA PHE A 152 -1.00 2.88 11.67
C PHE A 152 -1.58 4.27 11.90
N ARG A 153 -2.37 4.47 12.95
CA ARG A 153 -3.08 5.73 13.18
C ARG A 153 -2.22 6.80 13.87
N ASP A 154 -1.22 6.41 14.64
CA ASP A 154 -0.29 7.31 15.32
C ASP A 154 0.94 7.60 14.46
N THR A 155 1.17 8.88 14.16
CA THR A 155 2.28 9.32 13.30
C THR A 155 3.65 9.02 13.88
N ARG A 156 3.75 8.86 15.20
CA ARG A 156 5.00 8.51 15.88
C ARG A 156 5.40 7.05 15.65
N THR A 157 4.43 6.19 15.33
CA THR A 157 4.64 4.75 15.12
C THR A 157 4.49 4.33 13.67
N ASN A 158 3.91 5.18 12.81
CA ASN A 158 3.65 4.86 11.40
C ASN A 158 4.68 5.44 10.40
N GLY A 159 5.72 6.13 10.90
CA GLY A 159 6.70 6.83 10.07
C GLY A 159 6.30 8.22 9.61
N GLY A 160 5.44 8.92 10.36
CA GLY A 160 4.99 10.26 10.03
C GLY A 160 3.96 10.31 8.90
N ARG A 161 3.36 9.18 8.55
CA ARG A 161 2.41 9.05 7.44
C ARG A 161 1.03 9.56 7.84
N SER A 162 0.40 10.28 6.93
CA SER A 162 -1.04 10.53 6.95
C SER A 162 -1.83 9.25 6.58
N LEU A 163 -3.16 9.27 6.71
CA LEU A 163 -3.97 8.16 6.19
C LEU A 163 -3.87 8.06 4.67
N ALA A 164 -3.81 9.19 3.96
CA ALA A 164 -3.61 9.23 2.51
C ALA A 164 -2.27 8.57 2.10
N MET A 165 -1.18 8.82 2.84
CA MET A 165 0.12 8.19 2.60
C MET A 165 0.14 6.70 2.96
N LEU A 166 -0.69 6.26 3.91
CA LEU A 166 -0.84 4.85 4.25
C LEU A 166 -1.65 4.12 3.19
N GLU A 167 -2.72 4.72 2.70
CA GLU A 167 -3.50 4.21 1.57
C GLU A 167 -2.62 4.06 0.34
N GLU A 168 -1.87 5.10 -0.03
CA GLU A 168 -0.92 5.06 -1.14
C GLU A 168 0.07 3.90 -0.96
N HIS A 169 0.69 3.78 0.21
CA HIS A 169 1.61 2.67 0.48
C HIS A 169 0.95 1.29 0.40
N MET A 170 -0.22 1.09 1.00
CA MET A 170 -0.87 -0.22 1.00
C MET A 170 -1.47 -0.60 -0.37
N ALA A 171 -1.96 0.40 -1.11
CA ALA A 171 -2.66 0.18 -2.36
C ALA A 171 -1.72 0.15 -3.57
N THR A 172 -0.66 0.96 -3.59
CA THR A 172 0.14 1.19 -4.82
C THR A 172 1.60 0.77 -4.72
N ASP A 173 2.13 0.50 -3.53
CA ASP A 173 3.53 0.08 -3.36
C ASP A 173 3.74 -1.33 -3.94
N HIS A 174 4.70 -1.45 -4.86
CA HIS A 174 4.98 -2.72 -5.53
C HIS A 174 5.52 -3.82 -4.60
N LEU A 175 6.22 -3.47 -3.51
CA LEU A 175 6.71 -4.43 -2.53
C LEU A 175 5.55 -4.94 -1.67
N VAL A 176 4.55 -4.10 -1.41
CA VAL A 176 3.30 -4.54 -0.78
C VAL A 176 2.51 -5.44 -1.75
N ALA A 177 2.36 -5.01 -3.01
CA ALA A 177 1.65 -5.77 -4.03
C ALA A 177 2.27 -7.16 -4.30
N TRP A 178 3.60 -7.30 -4.13
CA TRP A 178 4.29 -8.60 -4.19
C TRP A 178 3.67 -9.65 -3.28
N GLY A 179 3.06 -9.26 -2.16
CA GLY A 179 2.37 -10.18 -1.25
C GLY A 179 1.30 -11.06 -1.92
N TRP A 180 0.74 -10.62 -3.05
CA TRP A 180 -0.25 -11.37 -3.84
C TRP A 180 0.34 -12.04 -5.08
N GLN A 181 1.63 -11.86 -5.35
CA GLN A 181 2.39 -12.57 -6.38
C GLN A 181 3.71 -13.11 -5.79
N PRO A 182 3.66 -13.93 -4.73
CA PRO A 182 4.84 -14.23 -3.93
C PRO A 182 5.76 -15.28 -4.58
N GLY A 183 5.45 -15.74 -5.81
CA GLY A 183 6.15 -16.86 -6.44
C GLY A 183 5.73 -18.23 -5.88
N PRO A 184 6.35 -19.32 -6.36
CA PRO A 184 5.90 -20.68 -6.07
C PRO A 184 6.09 -21.09 -4.60
N GLY A 185 5.12 -21.83 -4.07
CA GLY A 185 5.19 -22.45 -2.74
C GLY A 185 4.99 -21.48 -1.57
N ARG A 186 4.32 -20.35 -1.76
CA ARG A 186 3.98 -19.41 -0.68
C ARG A 186 2.47 -19.18 -0.62
N GLU A 187 1.94 -19.12 0.59
CA GLU A 187 0.53 -18.80 0.81
C GLU A 187 0.21 -17.35 0.44
N LEU A 188 -1.00 -17.16 -0.12
CA LEU A 188 -1.56 -15.84 -0.39
C LEU A 188 -2.24 -15.28 0.86
N PRO A 189 -2.28 -13.94 1.03
CA PRO A 189 -3.07 -13.32 2.07
C PRO A 189 -4.55 -13.76 2.04
N PRO A 190 -5.27 -13.70 3.18
CA PRO A 190 -6.64 -14.20 3.28
C PRO A 190 -7.69 -13.36 2.53
N LEU A 191 -7.30 -12.22 1.96
CA LEU A 191 -8.09 -11.41 1.05
C LEU A 191 -7.30 -11.28 -0.24
N ASP A 192 -7.98 -11.24 -1.39
CA ASP A 192 -7.34 -10.76 -2.62
C ASP A 192 -6.97 -9.27 -2.52
N LYS A 193 -6.12 -8.81 -3.43
CA LYS A 193 -5.57 -7.44 -3.39
C LYS A 193 -6.66 -6.38 -3.53
N PRO A 194 -7.61 -6.46 -4.49
CA PRO A 194 -8.70 -5.49 -4.58
C PRO A 194 -9.58 -5.43 -3.33
N ALA A 195 -9.90 -6.57 -2.71
CA ALA A 195 -10.66 -6.60 -1.48
C ALA A 195 -9.88 -5.96 -0.32
N PHE A 196 -8.57 -6.25 -0.19
CA PHE A 196 -7.73 -5.59 0.82
C PHE A 196 -7.71 -4.08 0.64
N ASP A 197 -7.48 -3.60 -0.59
CA ASP A 197 -7.45 -2.17 -0.89
C ASP A 197 -8.79 -1.50 -0.56
N GLU A 198 -9.90 -2.18 -0.85
CA GLU A 198 -11.22 -1.66 -0.50
C GLU A 198 -11.43 -1.58 1.01
N GLN A 199 -10.95 -2.55 1.79
CA GLN A 199 -11.04 -2.46 3.24
C GLN A 199 -10.21 -1.29 3.79
N VAL A 200 -9.02 -1.02 3.23
CA VAL A 200 -8.22 0.16 3.58
C VAL A 200 -8.98 1.45 3.30
N ARG A 201 -9.56 1.59 2.10
CA ARG A 201 -10.38 2.75 1.74
C ARG A 201 -11.60 2.87 2.65
N HIS A 202 -12.28 1.77 2.94
CA HIS A 202 -13.48 1.76 3.77
C HIS A 202 -13.18 2.17 5.22
N TRP A 203 -12.04 1.72 5.76
CA TRP A 203 -11.57 2.15 7.07
C TRP A 203 -11.29 3.66 7.10
N ILE A 204 -10.59 4.19 6.10
CA ILE A 204 -10.27 5.63 5.99
C ILE A 204 -11.55 6.46 5.82
N ARG A 205 -12.44 6.06 4.92
CA ARG A 205 -13.73 6.73 4.65
C ARG A 205 -14.55 6.91 5.93
N ASN A 206 -14.47 5.95 6.85
CA ASN A 206 -15.16 5.97 8.14
C ASN A 206 -14.35 6.59 9.28
N GLY A 207 -13.32 7.38 8.97
CA GLY A 207 -12.55 8.13 9.96
C GLY A 207 -11.53 7.28 10.74
N ALA A 208 -11.13 6.14 10.18
CA ALA A 208 -10.08 5.27 10.70
C ALA A 208 -10.19 4.96 12.21
N PRO A 209 -11.31 4.42 12.70
CA PRO A 209 -11.45 4.06 14.11
C PRO A 209 -10.54 2.89 14.48
N CYS A 210 -9.97 2.92 15.68
CA CYS A 210 -9.23 1.80 16.27
C CYS A 210 -9.96 1.17 17.46
N ASP A 211 -10.87 1.88 18.09
CA ASP A 211 -11.73 1.37 19.15
C ASP A 211 -13.08 2.12 19.18
N THR A 212 -13.92 1.79 20.16
CA THR A 212 -15.27 2.34 20.29
C THR A 212 -15.33 3.76 20.83
N ARG A 213 -14.21 4.31 21.34
CA ARG A 213 -14.18 5.57 22.11
C ARG A 213 -13.28 6.63 21.49
N GLU A 214 -12.28 6.24 20.70
CA GLU A 214 -11.32 7.16 20.10
C GLU A 214 -12.01 8.08 19.08
N PRO A 215 -11.75 9.41 19.06
CA PRO A 215 -12.34 10.32 18.08
C PRO A 215 -12.07 9.87 16.64
N LEU A 216 -13.03 10.04 15.75
CA LEU A 216 -12.82 9.73 14.32
C LEU A 216 -11.95 10.80 13.69
N ARG A 217 -11.09 10.40 12.75
CA ARG A 217 -10.37 11.35 11.90
C ARG A 217 -11.39 12.06 11.02
N THR A 218 -11.20 13.36 10.81
CA THR A 218 -12.05 14.21 9.94
C THR A 218 -11.42 14.46 8.58
N SER A 219 -10.16 14.04 8.39
CA SER A 219 -9.41 14.16 7.14
C SER A 219 -8.42 13.01 7.02
N ALA A 220 -8.13 12.60 5.78
CA ALA A 220 -7.09 11.64 5.48
C ALA A 220 -5.67 12.25 5.57
N GLY A 221 -5.57 13.58 5.59
CA GLY A 221 -4.30 14.31 5.51
C GLY A 221 -3.70 14.33 4.10
N PRO A 222 -2.48 14.88 3.94
CA PRO A 222 -1.86 15.07 2.62
C PRO A 222 -1.33 13.76 2.03
N THR A 223 -1.29 13.64 0.70
CA THR A 223 -0.51 12.60 0.01
C THR A 223 1.00 12.88 0.14
N ARG A 224 1.86 11.94 -0.26
CA ARG A 224 3.31 12.19 -0.30
C ARG A 224 3.65 13.38 -1.20
N ALA A 225 3.12 13.37 -2.43
CA ALA A 225 3.31 14.45 -3.38
C ALA A 225 2.84 15.81 -2.83
N GLY A 226 1.68 15.84 -2.16
CA GLY A 226 1.16 17.07 -1.56
C GLY A 226 2.02 17.60 -0.39
N ALA A 227 2.59 16.70 0.42
CA ALA A 227 3.52 17.08 1.48
C ALA A 227 4.84 17.62 0.92
N ASP A 228 5.38 16.99 -0.12
CA ASP A 228 6.61 17.43 -0.79
C ASP A 228 6.43 18.80 -1.46
N GLU A 229 5.31 19.04 -2.14
CA GLU A 229 4.98 20.33 -2.74
C GLU A 229 4.89 21.43 -1.68
N ALA A 230 4.21 21.17 -0.56
CA ALA A 230 4.12 22.11 0.56
C ALA A 230 5.50 22.43 1.15
N PHE A 231 6.36 21.42 1.31
CA PHE A 231 7.73 21.60 1.79
C PHE A 231 8.55 22.48 0.84
N LEU A 232 8.51 22.20 -0.46
CA LEU A 232 9.22 23.00 -1.47
C LEU A 232 8.71 24.44 -1.53
N LYS A 233 7.40 24.65 -1.43
CA LYS A 233 6.81 25.99 -1.35
C LYS A 233 7.33 26.76 -0.13
N ASN A 234 7.42 26.10 1.02
CA ASN A 234 7.96 26.70 2.24
C ASN A 234 9.44 27.05 2.10
N LEU A 235 10.26 26.16 1.52
CA LEU A 235 11.67 26.45 1.24
C LEU A 235 11.84 27.66 0.31
N ARG A 236 11.02 27.76 -0.76
CA ARG A 236 11.03 28.91 -1.67
C ARG A 236 10.61 30.20 -0.97
N ALA A 237 9.62 30.15 -0.08
CA ALA A 237 9.21 31.31 0.70
C ALA A 237 10.34 31.79 1.61
N ILE A 238 11.01 30.89 2.33
CA ILE A 238 12.17 31.23 3.18
C ILE A 238 13.30 31.84 2.34
N ALA A 239 13.62 31.25 1.19
CA ALA A 239 14.64 31.77 0.28
C ALA A 239 14.27 33.14 -0.31
N GLY A 240 12.98 33.37 -0.61
CA GLY A 240 12.46 34.64 -1.14
C GLY A 240 12.28 35.75 -0.09
N SER A 241 12.21 35.40 1.20
CA SER A 241 12.04 36.37 2.31
C SER A 241 13.35 36.98 2.82
N GLY A 242 14.48 36.75 2.15
CA GLY A 242 15.70 37.54 2.37
C GLY A 242 16.40 37.29 3.71
N ALA A 243 17.13 36.18 3.81
CA ALA A 243 18.26 36.07 4.73
C ALA A 243 19.47 36.86 4.18
N LEU A 244 19.30 38.18 4.08
CA LEU A 244 20.38 39.17 3.98
C LEU A 244 20.07 40.28 5.00
N THR A 245 19.98 39.91 6.28
CA THR A 245 20.07 40.90 7.34
C THR A 245 21.53 41.27 7.49
N GLN A 246 21.85 42.45 6.96
CA GLN A 246 23.15 43.11 7.06
C GLN A 246 23.67 43.05 8.50
N THR A 247 24.81 42.38 8.73
CA THR A 247 25.74 42.79 9.77
C THR A 247 26.36 44.10 9.34
N LYS A 248 25.64 45.21 9.56
CA LYS A 248 26.18 46.55 9.42
C LYS A 248 27.12 46.77 10.61
N GLY A 249 28.36 46.31 10.46
CA GLY A 249 29.44 46.61 11.40
C GLY A 249 29.65 48.12 11.43
N THR A 250 29.25 48.75 12.51
CA THR A 250 29.63 50.12 12.83
C THR A 250 31.09 50.12 13.27
N SER A 251 32.00 50.40 12.33
CA SER A 251 33.33 50.89 12.65
C SER A 251 33.21 52.36 13.05
N ASN A 252 33.38 52.67 14.33
CA ASN A 252 33.79 54.00 14.77
C ASN A 252 35.06 53.82 15.59
N GLY A 253 36.17 54.29 15.03
CA GLY A 253 37.41 54.45 15.78
C GLY A 253 37.33 55.67 16.70
N SER A 254 38.19 55.67 17.72
CA SER A 254 38.96 56.83 18.18
C SER A 254 39.93 56.37 19.26
N GLN A 255 41.22 56.59 19.01
CA GLN A 255 42.30 56.65 20.01
C GLN A 255 42.08 57.85 20.96
N PRO A 256 42.80 57.99 22.08
CA PRO A 256 44.26 58.20 22.12
C PRO A 256 45.08 56.96 22.55
#